data_AF-S9QZQ3-F1
#
_entry.id   AF-S9QZQ3-F1
#
_cell.length_a   1.000
_cell.length_b   1.000
_cell.length_c   1.000
_cell.angle_alpha   90.00
_cell.angle_beta   90.00
_cell.angle_gamma   90.00
#
_symmetry.space_group_name_H-M   'P 1'
#
loop_
_entity.id
_entity.type
_entity.pdbx_description
1 polymer ?
#
loop_
_entity_poly.entity_id
_entity_poly.type
_entity_poly.pdbx_seq_one_letter_code
_entity_poly.pdbx_strand_id
1 'polypeptide(L)' 'MGAALGAARLGRVAATGAAPAEVMTPPETGEVIEPVAELVPAFDAAWQRFGPAYRGVKAIQ' A
#
# COMPACT_ATOMS: atom_id res chain seq x y z
N MET A 1 -5.58 -5.57 10.94
CA MET A 1 -6.13 -4.37 11.61
C MET A 1 -6.91 -3.57 10.57
N GLY A 2 -8.10 -3.07 10.91
CA GLY A 2 -9.00 -2.41 9.95
C GLY A 2 -9.54 -1.07 10.45
N ALA A 3 -10.48 -0.49 9.71
CA ALA A 3 -11.02 0.86 9.96
C ALA A 3 -11.48 1.10 11.42
N ALA A 4 -12.07 0.09 12.07
CA ALA A 4 -12.53 0.18 13.45
C ALA A 4 -11.38 0.47 14.45
N LEU A 5 -10.20 -0.14 14.26
CA LEU A 5 -9.04 0.15 15.11
C LEU A 5 -8.52 1.57 14.87
N GLY A 6 -8.57 2.03 13.62
CA GLY A 6 -8.26 3.42 13.27
C GLY A 6 -9.16 4.41 14.02
N ALA A 7 -10.46 4.16 14.04
CA ALA A 7 -11.43 4.97 14.79
C ALA A 7 -11.14 4.98 16.30
N ALA A 8 -10.82 3.83 16.88
CA ALA A 8 -10.44 3.74 18.30
C ALA A 8 -9.16 4.54 18.63
N ARG A 9 -8.15 4.48 17.76
CA ARG A 9 -6.91 5.26 17.89
C ARG A 9 -7.17 6.77 17.82
N LEU A 10 -8.06 7.21 16.91
CA LEU A 10 -8.49 8.61 16.81
C LEU A 10 -9.20 9.07 18.09
N GLY A 11 -10.13 8.26 18.62
CA GLY A 11 -10.80 8.55 19.89
C GLY A 11 -9.81 8.67 21.06
N ARG A 12 -8.80 7.80 21.12
CA ARG A 12 -7.72 7.88 22.13
C ARG A 12 -6.96 9.20 22.05
N VAL A 13 -6.51 9.61 20.86
CA VAL A 13 -5.80 10.89 20.66
C VAL A 13 -6.65 12.06 21.14
N ALA A 14 -7.92 12.09 20.76
CA ALA A 14 -8.84 13.16 21.15
C ALA A 14 -9.07 13.22 22.67
N ALA A 15 -9.15 12.06 23.34
CA ALA A 15 -9.41 11.98 24.77
C ALA A 15 -8.17 12.27 25.63
N THR A 16 -6.96 11.91 25.18
CA THR A 16 -5.75 12.01 26.02
C THR A 16 -4.79 13.12 25.59
N GLY A 17 -5.02 13.77 24.45
CA GLY A 17 -4.08 14.76 23.89
C GLY A 17 -2.72 14.16 23.47
N ALA A 18 -2.62 12.83 23.40
CA ALA A 18 -1.38 12.17 23.02
C ALA A 18 -1.00 12.54 21.58
N ALA A 19 0.30 12.68 21.31
CA ALA A 19 0.78 13.02 19.98
C ALA A 19 0.34 11.95 18.96
N PRO A 20 -0.28 12.31 17.83
CA PRO A 20 -0.74 11.33 16.83
C PRO A 20 0.36 10.38 16.36
N ALA A 21 1.61 10.86 16.27
CA ALA A 21 2.77 10.07 15.87
C ALA A 21 3.04 8.88 16.81
N GLU A 22 2.72 9.01 18.10
CA GLU A 22 2.90 7.93 19.10
C GLU A 22 1.75 6.92 19.06
N VAL A 23 0.60 7.31 18.50
CA VAL A 23 -0.62 6.48 18.45
C VAL A 23 -0.81 5.79 17.10
N MET A 24 -0.40 6.43 16.01
CA MET A 24 -0.59 5.96 14.63
C MET A 24 0.64 5.20 14.11
N THR A 25 1.15 4.26 14.90
CA THR A 25 2.30 3.44 14.51
C THR A 25 1.88 2.28 13.60
N PRO A 26 2.75 1.87 12.66
CA PRO A 26 2.54 0.64 11.90
C PRO A 26 2.54 -0.55 12.86
N PRO A 27 1.77 -1.61 12.55
CA PRO A 27 1.90 -2.87 13.27
C PRO A 27 3.27 -3.50 13.00
N GLU A 28 3.64 -4.50 13.80
CA GLU A 28 4.84 -5.29 13.58
C GLU A 28 4.80 -5.96 12.19
N THR A 29 5.92 -5.86 11.46
CA THR A 29 6.08 -6.53 10.18
C THR A 29 6.30 -8.02 10.40
N GLY A 30 5.41 -8.86 9.86
CA GLY A 30 5.54 -10.32 9.96
C GLY A 30 6.65 -10.90 9.09
N GLU A 31 6.77 -10.42 7.85
CA GLU A 31 7.80 -10.82 6.89
C GLU A 31 8.11 -9.67 5.93
N VAL A 32 9.37 -9.56 5.51
CA VAL A 32 9.80 -8.65 4.44
C VAL A 32 10.05 -9.47 3.18
N ILE A 33 9.32 -9.17 2.11
CA ILE A 33 9.50 -9.84 0.82
C ILE A 33 10.38 -8.96 -0.07
N GLU A 34 11.63 -9.38 -0.27
CA GLU A 34 12.59 -8.68 -1.10
C GLU A 34 12.32 -8.91 -2.61
N PRO A 35 12.59 -7.93 -3.47
CA PRO A 35 12.52 -8.13 -4.91
C PRO A 35 13.52 -9.18 -5.40
N VAL A 36 13.08 -10.06 -6.30
CA VAL A 36 13.99 -10.94 -7.03
C VAL A 36 14.67 -10.13 -8.14
N ALA A 37 15.91 -9.71 -7.91
CA ALA A 37 16.63 -8.76 -8.78
C ALA A 37 16.66 -9.18 -10.26
N GLU A 38 16.79 -10.48 -10.53
CA GLU A 38 16.82 -11.04 -11.88
C GLU A 38 15.51 -10.86 -12.66
N LEU A 39 14.38 -10.71 -11.95
CA LEU A 39 13.06 -10.55 -12.56
C LEU A 39 12.69 -9.08 -12.80
N VAL A 40 13.38 -8.14 -12.16
CA VAL A 40 13.05 -6.70 -12.26
C VAL A 40 13.01 -6.22 -13.72
N PRO A 41 14.01 -6.47 -14.58
CA PRO A 41 13.97 -6.00 -15.96
C PRO A 41 12.82 -6.61 -16.78
N ALA A 42 12.46 -7.86 -16.50
CA ALA A 42 11.39 -8.56 -17.21
C ALA A 42 10.01 -7.98 -16.83
N PHE A 43 9.80 -7.70 -15.54
CA PHE A 43 8.57 -7.06 -15.06
C PHE A 43 8.46 -5.60 -15.52
N ASP A 44 9.55 -4.85 -15.57
CA ASP A 44 9.56 -3.48 -16.10
C ASP A 44 9.14 -3.46 -17.58
N ALA A 45 9.69 -4.36 -18.40
CA ALA A 45 9.30 -4.47 -19.80
C ALA A 45 7.82 -4.84 -19.98
N ALA A 46 7.28 -5.71 -19.11
CA ALA A 46 5.87 -6.05 -19.11
C ALA A 46 4.98 -4.86 -18.68
N TRP A 47 5.40 -4.13 -17.65
CA TRP A 47 4.71 -2.95 -17.13
C TRP A 47 4.57 -1.86 -18.22
N GLN A 48 5.63 -1.59 -18.96
CA GLN A 48 5.60 -0.62 -20.07
C GLN A 48 4.61 -1.00 -21.18
N ARG A 49 4.41 -2.30 -21.43
CA ARG A 49 3.44 -2.79 -22.42
C ARG A 49 1.99 -2.74 -21.92
N PHE A 50 1.78 -2.87 -20.61
CA PHE A 50 0.45 -2.99 -20.03
C PHE A 50 -0.43 -1.76 -20.30
N GLY A 51 0.07 -0.55 -20.03
CA GLY A 51 -0.71 0.68 -20.19
C GLY A 51 -1.24 0.90 -21.62
N PRO A 52 -0.40 0.83 -22.66
CA PRO A 52 -0.84 0.88 -24.06
C PRO A 52 -1.82 -0.23 -24.42
N ALA A 53 -1.55 -1.48 -24.02
CA ALA A 53 -2.42 -2.61 -24.31
C ALA A 53 -3.82 -2.43 -23.69
N TYR A 54 -3.88 -2.03 -22.42
CA TYR A 54 -5.13 -1.75 -21.72
C TYR A 54 -5.95 -0.67 -22.41
N ARG A 55 -5.33 0.45 -22.80
CA ARG A 55 -6.02 1.53 -23.51
C ARG A 55 -6.53 1.08 -24.88
N GLY A 56 -5.74 0.29 -25.61
CA GLY A 56 -6.14 -0.28 -26.89
C GLY A 56 -7.37 -1.17 -26.76
N VAL A 57 -7.39 -2.06 -25.77
CA VAL A 57 -8.55 -2.93 -25.49
C VAL A 57 -9.77 -2.11 -25.06
N LYS A 58 -9.60 -1.15 -24.13
CA LYS A 58 -10.70 -0.28 -23.68
C LYS A 58 -11.32 0.55 -24.82
N ALA A 59 -10.55 0.91 -25.84
CA ALA A 59 -11.05 1.74 -26.94
C ALA A 59 -11.97 1.00 -27.93
N ILE A 60 -11.94 -0.34 -27.93
CA ILE A 60 -12.71 -1.18 -28.86
C ILE A 60 -13.82 -1.99 -28.16
N GLN A 61 -13.95 -1.85 -26.84
CA GLN A 61 -15.01 -2.41 -26.01
C GLN A 61 -16.05 -1.35 -25.70
#